data_AF-A0A4D6N5R7-F1
#
_entry.id   AF-A0A4D6N5R7-F1
#
_cell.length_a   1.000
_cell.length_b   1.000
_cell.length_c   1.000
_cell.angle_alpha   90.00
_cell.angle_beta   90.00
_cell.angle_gamma   90.00
#
_symmetry.space_group_name_H-M   'P 1'
#
loop_
_entity.id
_entity.type
_entity.pdbx_description
1 polymer ?
#
loop_
_entity_poly.entity_id
_entity_poly.type
_entity_poly.pdbx_seq_one_letter_code
_entity_poly.pdbx_strand_id
1 'polypeptide(L)'
;MEQLSHHSDRVPYSEEVLKEKEKDGLEGKELDFFKERVERKEGNGVMFKVLESLTSTKYSLSRVIEGLEGEKNEASEEDGKRDCSGVEPMMLLEESRLISGLAVEVEKRVDRWKEARRKEKKELESSLISLTEENRDVNNLLRIALLEKEALEKRIKGHDHKKMPLLQFGWFMMGSGNTEQSTESSGAKSDSSECEEEVVSVASTVERMMKNLRFEITQLRRSLEESRSDTERLQCLTEKQTKEIVENKLYIKELEDRERILAQNVEEFLREMKAAEEEVGRWKEACELEVEAGKVEIEERDKMVAVLKQELHKTKTALEISNGKVRLKEELAMTAIAAQEAAERSLKLADARTVELRGRVEELTRQLEETEKCESNIHKVRRICWPWQVFKLTSGNVPNTRLGNAKRMLPEMQAMI
;
A
#
# COMPACT_ATOMS: atom_id res chain seq x y z
N MET A 1 27.68 -4.64 30.77
CA MET A 1 28.36 -5.95 30.85
C MET A 1 27.27 -7.00 30.67
N GLU A 2 27.21 -7.85 29.65
CA GLU A 2 28.04 -8.17 28.49
C GLU A 2 27.08 -8.53 27.36
N GLN A 3 27.32 -8.00 26.16
CA GLN A 3 26.66 -8.46 24.93
C GLN A 3 27.51 -9.59 24.37
N LEU A 4 26.98 -10.82 24.36
CA LEU A 4 27.57 -11.94 23.62
C LEU A 4 27.05 -11.91 22.18
N SER A 5 27.79 -11.20 21.34
CA SER A 5 27.64 -11.23 19.89
C SER A 5 28.20 -12.56 19.34
N HIS A 6 27.33 -13.56 19.14
CA HIS A 6 27.65 -14.66 18.24
C HIS A 6 27.48 -14.16 16.79
N HIS A 7 28.58 -13.67 16.21
CA HIS A 7 28.73 -13.57 14.77
C HIS A 7 28.79 -15.01 14.23
N SER A 8 27.66 -15.46 13.67
CA SER A 8 27.62 -16.69 12.90
C SER A 8 28.17 -16.37 11.51
N ASP A 9 29.48 -16.54 11.34
CA ASP A 9 30.12 -16.64 10.03
C ASP A 9 29.63 -17.93 9.36
N ARG A 10 28.40 -17.88 8.85
CA ARG A 10 27.82 -18.93 8.02
C ARG A 10 28.19 -18.57 6.59
N VAL A 11 29.36 -19.05 6.17
CA VAL A 11 29.79 -19.02 4.76
C VAL A 11 28.63 -19.53 3.90
N PRO A 12 28.22 -18.80 2.86
CA PRO A 12 27.09 -19.21 2.03
C PRO A 12 27.37 -20.58 1.42
N TYR A 13 26.39 -21.49 1.52
CA TYR A 13 26.45 -22.88 1.03
C TYR A 13 26.93 -22.99 -0.43
N SER A 14 26.68 -21.96 -1.24
CA SER A 14 27.15 -21.83 -2.61
C SER A 14 28.69 -21.70 -2.73
N GLU A 15 29.36 -21.08 -1.76
CA GLU A 15 30.80 -20.87 -1.77
C GLU A 15 31.58 -22.14 -1.37
N GLU A 16 31.00 -22.98 -0.51
CA GLU A 16 31.57 -24.29 -0.16
C GLU A 16 31.44 -25.29 -1.32
N VAL A 17 30.28 -25.33 -2.00
CA VAL A 17 30.02 -26.21 -3.15
C VAL A 17 30.89 -25.83 -4.35
N LEU A 18 31.17 -24.54 -4.56
CA LEU A 18 32.08 -24.07 -5.61
C LEU A 18 33.54 -24.44 -5.32
N LYS A 19 33.99 -24.29 -4.06
CA LYS A 19 35.36 -24.69 -3.63
C LYS A 19 35.58 -26.21 -3.68
N GLU A 20 34.55 -27.00 -3.45
CA GLU A 20 34.60 -28.47 -3.54
C GLU A 20 34.71 -28.93 -5.01
N LYS A 21 34.00 -28.26 -5.93
CA LYS A 21 34.02 -28.54 -7.39
C LYS A 21 35.28 -28.05 -8.09
N GLU A 22 35.90 -26.98 -7.60
CA GLU A 22 37.18 -26.46 -8.10
C GLU A 22 38.35 -27.41 -7.74
N LYS A 23 38.26 -28.12 -6.60
CA LYS A 23 39.22 -29.17 -6.21
C LYS A 23 39.13 -30.45 -7.06
N ASP A 24 37.99 -30.71 -7.69
CA ASP A 24 37.75 -31.87 -8.56
C ASP A 24 38.25 -31.67 -10.01
N GLY A 25 38.89 -30.55 -10.34
CA GLY A 25 39.57 -30.34 -11.64
C GLY A 25 38.64 -30.01 -12.82
N LEU A 26 37.43 -29.49 -12.56
CA LEU A 26 36.48 -29.07 -13.59
C LEU A 26 36.86 -27.67 -14.12
N GLU A 27 37.37 -27.57 -15.36
CA GLU A 27 37.77 -26.29 -15.97
C GLU A 27 36.59 -25.49 -16.54
N GLY A 28 36.50 -24.21 -16.15
CA GLY A 28 35.86 -23.09 -16.86
C GLY A 28 34.38 -23.23 -17.18
N LYS A 29 34.05 -23.97 -18.24
CA LYS A 29 32.67 -24.04 -18.80
C LYS A 29 31.72 -24.88 -17.95
N GLU A 30 32.22 -25.94 -17.31
CA GLU A 30 31.39 -26.73 -16.39
C GLU A 30 31.15 -25.99 -15.07
N LEU A 31 32.14 -25.26 -14.57
CA LEU A 31 32.01 -24.41 -13.38
C LEU A 31 30.97 -23.30 -13.58
N ASP A 32 31.00 -22.62 -14.74
CA ASP A 32 30.00 -21.60 -15.09
C ASP A 32 28.59 -22.19 -15.18
N PHE A 33 28.45 -23.40 -15.76
CA PHE A 33 27.16 -24.10 -15.81
C PHE A 33 26.67 -24.52 -14.41
N PHE A 34 27.55 -24.96 -13.52
CA PHE A 34 27.20 -25.28 -12.14
C PHE A 34 26.84 -24.03 -11.34
N LYS A 35 27.58 -22.93 -11.51
CA LYS A 35 27.29 -21.63 -10.90
C LYS A 35 25.91 -21.12 -11.31
N GLU A 36 25.62 -21.10 -12.60
CA GLU A 36 24.31 -20.70 -13.12
C GLU A 36 23.17 -21.64 -12.66
N ARG A 37 23.47 -22.91 -12.40
CA ARG A 37 22.50 -23.88 -11.87
C ARG A 37 22.25 -23.72 -10.37
N VAL A 38 23.26 -23.35 -9.60
CA VAL A 38 23.15 -23.03 -8.16
C VAL A 38 22.43 -21.70 -7.97
N GLU A 39 22.80 -20.67 -8.74
CA GLU A 39 22.14 -19.35 -8.72
C GLU A 39 20.67 -19.46 -9.15
N ARG A 40 20.33 -20.26 -10.18
CA ARG A 40 18.91 -20.54 -10.50
C ARG A 40 18.18 -21.29 -9.38
N LYS A 41 18.83 -22.23 -8.69
CA LYS A 41 18.21 -22.96 -7.58
C LYS A 41 17.99 -22.08 -6.36
N GLU A 42 18.94 -21.22 -6.01
CA GLU A 42 18.81 -20.25 -4.92
C GLU A 42 17.78 -19.17 -5.25
N GLY A 43 17.79 -18.64 -6.48
CA GLY A 43 16.75 -17.72 -6.97
C GLY A 43 15.35 -18.33 -6.93
N ASN A 44 15.20 -19.60 -7.33
CA ASN A 44 13.94 -20.33 -7.21
C ASN A 44 13.51 -20.53 -5.74
N GLY A 45 14.46 -20.76 -4.82
CA GLY A 45 14.18 -20.90 -3.39
C GLY A 45 13.73 -19.60 -2.73
N VAL A 46 14.29 -18.46 -3.14
CA VAL A 46 13.85 -17.13 -2.68
C VAL A 46 12.48 -16.78 -3.25
N MET A 47 12.26 -17.01 -4.54
CA MET A 47 10.96 -16.85 -5.20
C MET A 47 9.86 -17.68 -4.52
N PHE A 48 10.15 -18.93 -4.11
CA PHE A 48 9.19 -19.77 -3.40
C PHE A 48 8.77 -19.17 -2.05
N LYS A 49 9.72 -18.59 -1.29
CA LYS A 49 9.43 -17.94 -0.01
C LYS A 49 8.66 -16.62 -0.16
N VAL A 50 8.92 -15.87 -1.25
CA VAL A 50 8.12 -14.69 -1.62
C VAL A 50 6.68 -15.12 -1.92
N LEU A 51 6.51 -16.16 -2.73
CA LEU A 51 5.20 -16.74 -3.05
C LEU A 51 4.45 -17.22 -1.79
N GLU A 52 5.12 -17.91 -0.88
CA GLU A 52 4.53 -18.37 0.38
C GLU A 52 4.07 -17.21 1.26
N SER A 53 4.92 -16.18 1.38
CA SER A 53 4.61 -14.95 2.14
C SER A 53 3.43 -14.21 1.50
N LEU A 54 3.45 -13.97 0.19
CA LEU A 54 2.36 -13.34 -0.56
C LEU A 54 1.04 -14.11 -0.44
N THR A 55 1.10 -15.44 -0.48
CA THR A 55 -0.08 -16.30 -0.31
C THR A 55 -0.64 -16.20 1.11
N SER A 56 0.24 -16.13 2.12
CA SER A 56 -0.15 -15.86 3.51
C SER A 56 -0.82 -14.48 3.65
N THR A 57 -0.29 -13.46 2.98
CA THR A 57 -0.89 -12.12 2.94
C THR A 57 -2.27 -12.14 2.29
N LYS A 58 -2.42 -12.79 1.13
CA LYS A 58 -3.70 -12.98 0.42
C LYS A 58 -4.72 -13.61 1.37
N TYR A 59 -4.34 -14.67 2.09
CA TYR A 59 -5.22 -15.35 3.04
C TYR A 59 -5.66 -14.45 4.20
N SER A 60 -4.74 -13.70 4.80
CA SER A 60 -5.06 -12.76 5.88
C SER A 60 -6.00 -11.64 5.42
N LEU A 61 -5.75 -11.05 4.24
CA LEU A 61 -6.61 -10.00 3.70
C LEU A 61 -7.98 -10.54 3.27
N SER A 62 -8.05 -11.72 2.65
CA SER A 62 -9.31 -12.38 2.32
C SER A 62 -10.17 -12.63 3.57
N ARG A 63 -9.57 -13.08 4.67
CA ARG A 63 -10.27 -13.29 5.95
C ARG A 63 -10.77 -11.97 6.58
N VAL A 64 -10.03 -10.87 6.39
CA VAL A 64 -10.50 -9.53 6.79
C VAL A 64 -11.70 -9.09 5.94
N ILE A 65 -11.65 -9.29 4.63
CA ILE A 65 -12.72 -8.94 3.67
C ILE A 65 -13.98 -9.78 3.92
N GLU A 66 -13.87 -11.11 4.00
CA GLU A 66 -14.97 -12.02 4.34
C GLU A 66 -15.58 -11.69 5.71
N GLY A 67 -14.77 -11.17 6.62
CA GLY A 67 -15.25 -10.72 7.92
C GLY A 67 -15.88 -9.32 7.91
N LEU A 68 -15.71 -8.51 6.87
CA LEU A 68 -16.26 -7.17 6.70
C LEU A 68 -17.55 -7.19 5.88
N GLU A 69 -17.67 -8.07 4.90
CA GLU A 69 -18.87 -8.26 4.09
C GLU A 69 -19.66 -9.49 4.53
N GLY A 70 -20.92 -9.29 4.89
CA GLY A 70 -21.88 -10.37 5.12
C GLY A 70 -22.41 -11.02 3.84
N GLU A 71 -21.85 -10.72 2.67
CA GLU A 71 -22.35 -11.23 1.39
C GLU A 71 -21.21 -11.37 0.38
N LYS A 72 -21.16 -12.55 -0.25
CA LYS A 72 -20.22 -12.89 -1.32
C LYS A 72 -20.28 -11.86 -2.44
N ASN A 73 -19.16 -11.18 -2.66
CA ASN A 73 -18.85 -10.65 -3.98
C ASN A 73 -17.87 -11.62 -4.66
N GLU A 74 -18.40 -12.36 -5.64
CA GLU A 74 -17.60 -13.07 -6.64
C GLU A 74 -16.89 -12.02 -7.51
N ALA A 75 -15.76 -11.50 -7.02
CA ALA A 75 -14.89 -10.66 -7.82
C ALA A 75 -13.97 -11.58 -8.63
N SER A 76 -14.18 -11.57 -9.95
CA SER A 76 -13.39 -12.28 -10.95
C SER A 76 -11.88 -12.15 -10.70
N GLU A 77 -11.20 -13.29 -10.66
CA GLU A 77 -9.75 -13.37 -10.79
C GLU A 77 -9.37 -12.99 -12.22
N GLU A 78 -8.86 -11.76 -12.41
CA GLU A 78 -8.11 -11.43 -13.61
C GLU A 78 -6.64 -11.76 -13.34
N ASP A 79 -6.20 -12.90 -13.88
CA ASP A 79 -4.82 -13.40 -13.85
C ASP A 79 -3.93 -12.50 -14.71
N GLY A 80 -3.53 -11.37 -14.12
CA GLY A 80 -2.53 -10.46 -14.67
C GLY A 80 -1.14 -11.05 -14.51
N LYS A 81 -0.76 -11.98 -15.40
CA LYS A 81 0.61 -12.48 -15.52
C LYS A 81 1.52 -11.36 -16.02
N ARG A 82 2.01 -10.54 -15.09
CA ARG A 82 3.02 -9.51 -15.35
C ARG A 82 4.39 -10.09 -15.04
N ASP A 83 5.18 -10.29 -16.09
CA ASP A 83 6.58 -10.70 -15.97
C ASP A 83 7.35 -9.63 -15.19
N CYS A 84 7.70 -9.93 -13.94
CA CYS A 84 8.60 -9.15 -13.13
C CYS A 84 10.04 -9.63 -13.36
N SER A 85 10.62 -9.29 -14.50
CA SER A 85 12.06 -9.49 -14.75
C SER A 85 12.81 -8.21 -14.41
N GLY A 86 13.50 -8.19 -13.26
CA GLY A 86 14.52 -7.16 -13.02
C GLY A 86 14.80 -6.71 -11.58
N VAL A 87 14.13 -7.23 -10.55
CA VAL A 87 14.38 -6.78 -9.17
C VAL A 87 15.12 -7.85 -8.38
N GLU A 88 16.13 -7.43 -7.63
CA GLU A 88 16.94 -8.28 -6.74
C GLU A 88 16.04 -9.10 -5.79
N PRO A 89 16.07 -10.44 -5.88
CA PRO A 89 15.09 -11.32 -5.23
C PRO A 89 15.12 -11.25 -3.69
N MET A 90 16.21 -10.75 -3.10
CA MET A 90 16.35 -10.64 -1.65
C MET A 90 15.57 -9.45 -1.06
N MET A 91 15.49 -8.32 -1.77
CA MET A 91 14.73 -7.13 -1.33
C MET A 91 13.22 -7.39 -1.39
N LEU A 92 12.75 -8.03 -2.46
CA LEU A 92 11.36 -8.47 -2.63
C LEU A 92 10.89 -9.43 -1.54
N LEU A 93 11.78 -10.28 -1.01
CA LEU A 93 11.45 -11.19 0.08
C LEU A 93 11.22 -10.45 1.40
N GLU A 94 12.05 -9.45 1.70
CA GLU A 94 11.93 -8.68 2.93
C GLU A 94 10.68 -7.79 2.89
N GLU A 95 10.42 -7.10 1.77
CA GLU A 95 9.18 -6.36 1.56
C GLU A 95 7.96 -7.28 1.64
N SER A 96 8.00 -8.46 1.01
CA SER A 96 6.88 -9.41 1.09
C SER A 96 6.63 -9.87 2.52
N ARG A 97 7.66 -10.10 3.33
CA ARG A 97 7.52 -10.47 4.75
C ARG A 97 6.91 -9.35 5.59
N LEU A 98 7.35 -8.11 5.35
CA LEU A 98 6.79 -6.93 6.03
C LEU A 98 5.31 -6.76 5.70
N ILE A 99 4.93 -6.90 4.42
CA ILE A 99 3.54 -6.83 3.98
C ILE A 99 2.71 -7.96 4.62
N SER A 100 3.22 -9.20 4.65
CA SER A 100 2.55 -10.31 5.36
C SER A 100 2.36 -10.04 6.85
N GLY A 101 3.39 -9.52 7.53
CA GLY A 101 3.31 -9.15 8.94
C GLY A 101 2.28 -8.06 9.20
N LEU A 102 2.23 -7.05 8.33
CA LEU A 102 1.29 -5.94 8.42
C LEU A 102 -0.15 -6.39 8.16
N ALA A 103 -0.37 -7.31 7.21
CA ALA A 103 -1.69 -7.91 6.95
C ALA A 103 -2.23 -8.70 8.16
N VAL A 104 -1.37 -9.47 8.82
CA VAL A 104 -1.74 -10.21 10.05
C VAL A 104 -2.06 -9.26 11.21
N GLU A 105 -1.35 -8.14 11.35
CA GLU A 105 -1.64 -7.16 12.41
C GLU A 105 -2.95 -6.41 12.14
N VAL A 106 -3.24 -6.08 10.88
CA VAL A 106 -4.53 -5.49 10.47
C VAL A 106 -5.66 -6.45 10.80
N GLU A 107 -5.51 -7.73 10.48
CA GLU A 107 -6.50 -8.76 10.81
C GLU A 107 -6.77 -8.84 12.32
N LYS A 108 -5.72 -8.95 13.14
CA LYS A 108 -5.86 -8.95 14.61
C LYS A 108 -6.54 -7.68 15.13
N ARG A 109 -6.24 -6.51 14.56
CA ARG A 109 -6.84 -5.24 14.97
C ARG A 109 -8.32 -5.17 14.62
N VAL A 110 -8.70 -5.68 13.46
CA VAL A 110 -10.11 -5.80 13.03
C VAL A 110 -10.87 -6.76 13.94
N ASP A 111 -10.29 -7.90 14.30
CA ASP A 111 -10.93 -8.87 15.20
C ASP A 111 -11.14 -8.30 16.61
N ARG A 112 -10.12 -7.62 17.18
CA ARG A 112 -10.25 -6.91 18.46
C ARG A 112 -11.38 -5.88 18.42
N TRP A 113 -11.48 -5.11 17.34
CA TRP A 113 -12.54 -4.12 17.17
C TRP A 113 -13.94 -4.78 17.09
N LYS A 114 -14.08 -5.89 16.34
CA LYS A 114 -15.34 -6.65 16.26
C LYS A 114 -15.77 -7.20 17.61
N GLU A 115 -14.83 -7.71 18.39
CA GLU A 115 -15.12 -8.21 19.74
C GLU A 115 -15.60 -7.10 20.68
N ALA A 116 -14.93 -5.94 20.67
CA ALA A 116 -15.34 -4.78 21.44
C ALA A 116 -16.76 -4.33 21.03
N ARG A 117 -17.02 -4.25 19.72
CA ARG A 117 -18.35 -3.86 19.20
C ARG A 117 -19.43 -4.87 19.58
N ARG A 118 -19.12 -6.17 19.60
CA ARG A 118 -20.04 -7.21 20.08
C ARG A 118 -20.35 -7.09 21.57
N LYS A 119 -19.35 -6.75 22.40
CA LYS A 119 -19.55 -6.55 23.84
C LYS A 119 -20.44 -5.33 24.10
N GLU A 120 -20.13 -4.20 23.47
CA GLU A 120 -20.94 -2.99 23.55
C GLU A 120 -22.39 -3.24 23.09
N LYS A 121 -22.59 -3.96 21.97
CA LYS A 121 -23.93 -4.34 21.52
C LYS A 121 -24.68 -5.17 22.56
N LYS A 122 -24.03 -6.15 23.19
CA LYS A 122 -24.65 -6.97 24.25
C LYS A 122 -24.98 -6.15 25.50
N GLU A 123 -24.11 -5.21 25.87
CA GLU A 123 -24.35 -4.31 27.00
C GLU A 123 -25.55 -3.38 26.72
N LEU A 124 -25.64 -2.83 25.50
CA LEU A 124 -26.77 -2.04 25.06
C LEU A 124 -28.06 -2.86 25.00
N GLU A 125 -28.02 -4.10 24.50
CA GLU A 125 -29.16 -5.02 24.50
C GLU A 125 -29.60 -5.34 25.93
N SER A 126 -28.67 -5.60 26.85
CA SER A 126 -29.00 -5.84 28.27
C SER A 126 -29.58 -4.61 28.96
N SER A 127 -29.08 -3.42 28.63
CA SER A 127 -29.59 -2.15 29.13
C SER A 127 -30.98 -1.85 28.58
N LEU A 128 -31.23 -2.17 27.31
CA LEU A 128 -32.55 -2.07 26.69
C LEU A 128 -33.56 -2.97 27.40
N ILE A 129 -33.20 -4.24 27.64
CA ILE A 129 -34.08 -5.19 28.34
C ILE A 129 -34.39 -4.67 29.75
N SER A 130 -33.37 -4.24 30.51
CA SER A 130 -33.56 -3.66 31.84
C SER A 130 -34.47 -2.42 31.82
N LEU A 131 -34.32 -1.53 30.84
CA LEU A 131 -35.14 -0.33 30.72
C LEU A 131 -36.59 -0.66 30.31
N THR A 132 -36.80 -1.73 29.52
CA THR A 132 -38.14 -2.22 29.19
C THR A 132 -38.83 -2.87 30.37
N GLU A 133 -38.09 -3.56 31.24
CA GLU A 133 -38.60 -4.11 32.50
C GLU A 133 -38.94 -2.99 33.48
N GLU A 134 -38.07 -1.99 33.64
CA GLU A 134 -38.36 -0.84 34.50
C GLU A 134 -39.59 -0.05 34.00
N ASN A 135 -39.73 0.17 32.68
CA ASN A 135 -40.94 0.78 32.13
C ASN A 135 -42.20 -0.05 32.41
N ARG A 136 -42.09 -1.38 32.39
CA ARG A 136 -43.20 -2.28 32.74
C ARG A 136 -43.56 -2.16 34.22
N ASP A 137 -42.57 -2.06 35.10
CA ASP A 137 -42.77 -1.91 36.54
C ASP A 137 -43.35 -0.53 36.91
N VAL A 138 -42.87 0.54 36.28
CA VAL A 138 -43.48 1.88 36.38
C VAL A 138 -44.93 1.86 35.93
N ASN A 139 -45.24 1.18 34.81
CA ASN A 139 -46.60 1.04 34.33
C ASN A 139 -47.49 0.26 35.32
N ASN A 140 -46.95 -0.81 35.94
CA ASN A 140 -47.64 -1.55 37.00
C ASN A 140 -47.90 -0.67 38.24
N LEU A 141 -46.90 0.11 38.68
CA LEU A 141 -47.05 1.06 39.80
C LEU A 141 -48.10 2.13 39.50
N LEU A 142 -48.11 2.68 38.28
CA LEU A 142 -49.14 3.64 37.85
C LEU A 142 -50.53 3.02 37.87
N ARG A 143 -50.68 1.77 37.42
CA ARG A 143 -51.95 1.04 37.52
C ARG A 143 -52.39 0.84 38.96
N ILE A 144 -51.48 0.46 39.87
CA ILE A 144 -51.78 0.30 41.30
C ILE A 144 -52.20 1.64 41.90
N ALA A 145 -51.44 2.71 41.66
CA ALA A 145 -51.76 4.05 42.15
C ALA A 145 -53.10 4.57 41.61
N LEU A 146 -53.45 4.27 40.35
CA LEU A 146 -54.75 4.60 39.77
C LEU A 146 -55.88 3.81 40.44
N LEU A 147 -55.70 2.51 40.71
CA LEU A 147 -56.67 1.69 41.42
C LEU A 147 -56.87 2.14 42.87
N GLU A 148 -55.78 2.50 43.57
CA GLU A 148 -55.84 3.07 44.92
C GLU A 148 -56.54 4.42 44.93
N LYS A 149 -56.23 5.30 43.96
CA LYS A 149 -56.93 6.58 43.79
C LYS A 149 -58.43 6.35 43.56
N GLU A 150 -58.80 5.43 42.68
CA GLU A 150 -60.21 5.11 42.41
C GLU A 150 -60.91 4.51 43.65
N ALA A 151 -60.21 3.67 44.42
CA ALA A 151 -60.72 3.16 45.70
C ALA A 151 -60.90 4.28 46.73
N LEU A 152 -59.95 5.21 46.87
CA LEU A 152 -60.06 6.39 47.72
C LEU A 152 -61.21 7.29 47.29
N GLU A 153 -61.38 7.51 45.98
CA GLU A 153 -62.46 8.31 45.42
C GLU A 153 -63.83 7.67 45.66
N LYS A 154 -63.94 6.33 45.56
CA LYS A 154 -65.16 5.58 45.93
C LYS A 154 -65.44 5.63 47.42
N ARG A 155 -64.43 5.60 48.29
CA ARG A 155 -64.60 5.81 49.75
C ARG A 155 -65.08 7.23 50.08
N ILE A 156 -64.65 8.24 49.33
CA ILE A 156 -65.09 9.63 49.49
C ILE A 156 -66.51 9.84 48.93
N LYS A 157 -66.85 9.22 47.79
CA LYS A 157 -68.21 9.27 47.19
C LYS A 157 -69.24 8.40 47.94
N GLY A 158 -68.82 7.35 48.66
CA GLY A 158 -69.69 6.53 49.50
C GLY A 158 -70.07 7.19 50.83
N HIS A 159 -69.39 8.27 51.22
CA HIS A 159 -69.76 9.09 52.38
C HIS A 159 -70.52 10.33 51.90
N ASP A 160 -71.75 10.14 51.44
CA ASP A 160 -72.66 11.28 51.34
C ASP A 160 -73.10 11.75 52.73
N HIS A 161 -73.27 13.07 52.85
CA HIS A 161 -73.68 13.84 54.04
C HIS A 161 -72.54 14.32 54.98
N LYS A 162 -71.69 15.22 54.47
CA LYS A 162 -71.55 16.62 54.96
C LYS A 162 -70.31 17.24 54.31
N LYS A 163 -70.55 18.28 53.52
CA LYS A 163 -69.51 19.19 53.01
C LYS A 163 -68.74 19.75 54.20
N MET A 164 -67.48 19.34 54.35
CA MET A 164 -66.52 19.94 55.28
C MET A 164 -65.28 20.33 54.46
N PRO A 165 -64.94 21.64 54.36
CA PRO A 165 -63.76 22.08 53.63
C PRO A 165 -62.52 21.92 54.51
N LEU A 166 -61.58 21.08 54.08
CA LEU A 166 -60.22 20.89 54.61
C LEU A 166 -59.33 20.78 53.36
N LEU A 167 -58.21 21.45 53.13
CA LEU A 167 -57.23 22.32 53.82
C LEU A 167 -56.54 23.09 52.67
N GLN A 168 -56.27 24.38 52.61
CA GLN A 168 -55.55 25.30 53.52
C GLN A 168 -54.36 24.69 54.27
N PHE A 169 -53.31 24.35 53.53
CA PHE A 169 -51.93 24.34 54.03
C PHE A 169 -51.13 25.39 53.25
N GLY A 170 -51.07 26.59 53.80
CA GLY A 170 -50.30 27.70 53.25
C GLY A 170 -49.90 28.64 54.39
N TRP A 171 -48.60 28.62 54.70
CA TRP A 171 -47.83 29.75 55.21
C TRP A 171 -48.37 30.46 56.47
N PHE A 172 -47.92 30.03 57.65
CA PHE A 172 -47.99 30.82 58.88
C PHE A 172 -46.60 30.94 59.50
N MET A 173 -45.85 31.96 59.07
CA MET A 173 -44.61 32.46 59.67
C MET A 173 -44.54 33.97 59.47
N MET A 174 -45.23 34.70 60.35
CA MET A 174 -45.12 36.14 60.69
C MET A 174 -46.38 36.40 61.55
N GLY A 175 -46.31 36.79 62.82
CA GLY A 175 -45.46 37.81 63.41
C GLY A 175 -46.36 38.99 63.80
N SER A 176 -46.45 39.25 65.10
CA SER A 176 -46.92 40.50 65.73
C SER A 176 -48.42 40.68 66.02
N GLY A 177 -48.72 41.16 67.23
CA GLY A 177 -49.84 42.09 67.47
C GLY A 177 -50.73 41.80 68.68
N ASN A 178 -50.37 42.38 69.84
CA ASN A 178 -51.23 42.62 71.01
C ASN A 178 -52.63 43.15 70.65
N THR A 179 -53.64 42.86 71.47
CA THR A 179 -54.62 43.87 72.00
C THR A 179 -55.35 43.31 73.23
N GLU A 180 -55.27 44.07 74.31
CA GLU A 180 -56.00 43.95 75.57
C GLU A 180 -57.42 44.53 75.46
N GLN A 181 -58.42 43.93 76.12
CA GLN A 181 -59.55 44.59 76.79
C GLN A 181 -60.35 43.51 77.55
N SER A 182 -60.35 43.43 78.88
CA SER A 182 -60.92 44.35 79.90
C SER A 182 -62.41 44.08 80.16
N THR A 183 -62.69 43.67 81.41
CA THR A 183 -63.83 44.01 82.30
C THR A 183 -65.28 43.79 81.79
N GLU A 184 -66.27 43.37 82.57
CA GLU A 184 -66.54 43.40 84.01
C GLU A 184 -67.85 42.63 84.33
N SER A 185 -67.94 42.09 85.55
CA SER A 185 -69.09 42.01 86.48
C SER A 185 -70.47 41.46 85.99
N SER A 186 -71.35 40.87 86.79
CA SER A 186 -71.66 40.92 88.24
C SER A 186 -72.61 39.74 88.54
N GLY A 187 -72.48 39.05 89.68
CA GLY A 187 -73.27 39.30 90.91
C GLY A 187 -74.16 38.08 91.20
N ALA A 188 -74.65 37.73 92.40
CA ALA A 188 -74.39 38.05 93.80
C ALA A 188 -75.28 37.07 94.62
N LYS A 189 -74.83 36.64 95.82
CA LYS A 189 -75.60 36.29 97.06
C LYS A 189 -74.84 35.23 97.90
N SER A 190 -74.42 35.59 99.13
CA SER A 190 -75.02 35.21 100.44
C SER A 190 -74.69 33.75 100.81
N ASP A 191 -74.11 33.36 101.94
CA ASP A 191 -74.19 33.88 103.30
C ASP A 191 -73.00 33.38 104.15
N SER A 192 -72.69 34.20 105.15
CA SER A 192 -71.78 34.01 106.29
C SER A 192 -71.81 32.60 106.94
N SER A 193 -70.70 31.84 106.83
CA SER A 193 -70.28 30.80 107.80
C SER A 193 -68.83 30.36 107.54
N GLU A 194 -67.92 31.34 107.51
CA GLU A 194 -66.53 31.23 107.09
C GLU A 194 -65.61 30.90 108.29
N CYS A 195 -64.84 29.81 108.20
CA CYS A 195 -63.42 29.77 108.64
C CYS A 195 -62.74 28.39 108.48
N GLU A 196 -63.46 27.27 108.30
CA GLU A 196 -62.80 25.94 108.20
C GLU A 196 -62.95 25.25 106.82
N GLU A 197 -64.09 25.36 106.13
CA GLU A 197 -64.32 24.70 104.82
C GLU A 197 -63.66 25.44 103.64
N GLU A 198 -63.57 26.77 103.71
CA GLU A 198 -62.89 27.59 102.70
C GLU A 198 -61.37 27.37 102.70
N VAL A 199 -60.77 27.15 103.87
CA VAL A 199 -59.33 26.90 103.98
C VAL A 199 -58.96 25.58 103.30
N VAL A 200 -59.80 24.54 103.42
CA VAL A 200 -59.62 23.25 102.73
C VAL A 200 -59.88 23.37 101.21
N SER A 201 -60.88 24.15 100.80
CA SER A 201 -61.17 24.42 99.39
C SER A 201 -60.05 25.23 98.70
N VAL A 202 -59.54 26.26 99.36
CA VAL A 202 -58.39 27.06 98.91
C VAL A 202 -57.14 26.21 98.84
N ALA A 203 -56.85 25.39 99.86
CA ALA A 203 -55.70 24.48 99.87
C ALA A 203 -55.77 23.47 98.71
N SER A 204 -56.94 22.89 98.42
CA SER A 204 -57.12 21.95 97.30
C SER A 204 -56.96 22.64 95.93
N THR A 205 -57.37 23.90 95.82
CA THR A 205 -57.22 24.71 94.60
C THR A 205 -55.76 25.09 94.38
N VAL A 206 -55.04 25.48 95.43
CA VAL A 206 -53.59 25.74 95.39
C VAL A 206 -52.82 24.46 95.06
N GLU A 207 -53.17 23.31 95.66
CA GLU A 207 -52.53 22.02 95.36
C GLU A 207 -52.74 21.63 93.88
N ARG A 208 -53.95 21.84 93.35
CA ARG A 208 -54.25 21.61 91.92
C ARG A 208 -53.43 22.56 91.04
N MET A 209 -53.36 23.84 91.37
CA MET A 209 -52.53 24.81 90.65
C MET A 209 -51.05 24.43 90.71
N MET A 210 -50.53 24.01 91.85
CA MET A 210 -49.14 23.56 91.99
C MET A 210 -48.86 22.29 91.17
N LYS A 211 -49.78 21.32 91.14
CA LYS A 211 -49.65 20.11 90.30
C LYS A 211 -49.67 20.47 88.81
N ASN A 212 -50.57 21.38 88.40
CA ASN A 212 -50.64 21.88 87.02
C ASN A 212 -49.35 22.62 86.63
N LEU A 213 -48.87 23.54 87.46
CA LEU A 213 -47.62 24.26 87.21
C LEU A 213 -46.41 23.30 87.16
N ARG A 214 -46.35 22.30 88.04
CA ARG A 214 -45.31 21.26 87.98
C ARG A 214 -45.39 20.46 86.69
N PHE A 215 -46.59 20.11 86.25
CA PHE A 215 -46.81 19.42 84.98
C PHE A 215 -46.36 20.29 83.80
N GLU A 216 -46.76 21.56 83.74
CA GLU A 216 -46.34 22.51 82.71
C GLU A 216 -44.82 22.70 82.69
N ILE A 217 -44.17 22.85 83.87
CA ILE A 217 -42.71 22.91 83.96
C ILE A 217 -42.05 21.66 83.37
N THR A 218 -42.59 20.46 83.65
CA THR A 218 -42.04 19.23 83.05
C THR A 218 -42.28 19.14 81.55
N GLN A 219 -43.41 19.63 81.06
CA GLN A 219 -43.74 19.66 79.63
C GLN A 219 -42.84 20.64 78.88
N LEU A 220 -42.66 21.85 79.41
CA LEU A 220 -41.78 22.87 78.83
C LEU A 220 -40.32 22.42 78.77
N ARG A 221 -39.83 21.74 79.82
CA ARG A 221 -38.49 21.14 79.82
C ARG A 221 -38.34 20.08 78.75
N ARG A 222 -39.35 19.22 78.56
CA ARG A 222 -39.34 18.21 77.49
C ARG A 222 -39.34 18.85 76.11
N SER A 223 -40.16 19.86 75.87
CA SER A 223 -40.20 20.57 74.58
C SER A 223 -38.91 21.35 74.30
N LEU A 224 -38.27 21.90 75.35
CA LEU A 224 -36.97 22.56 75.20
C LEU A 224 -35.88 21.56 74.80
N GLU A 225 -35.86 20.38 75.42
CA GLU A 225 -34.89 19.34 75.11
C GLU A 225 -35.11 18.77 73.70
N GLU A 226 -36.37 18.56 73.31
CA GLU A 226 -36.73 18.15 71.95
C GLU A 226 -36.27 19.19 70.91
N SER A 227 -36.54 20.48 71.14
CA SER A 227 -36.08 21.57 70.27
C SER A 227 -34.56 21.66 70.18
N ARG A 228 -33.82 21.42 71.28
CA ARG A 228 -32.36 21.35 71.27
C ARG A 228 -31.87 20.18 70.42
N SER A 229 -32.44 18.99 70.60
CA SER A 229 -32.08 17.81 69.81
C SER A 229 -32.36 18.00 68.31
N ASP A 230 -33.45 18.66 67.94
CA ASP A 230 -33.75 19.01 66.56
C ASP A 230 -32.77 20.05 66.00
N THR A 231 -32.34 21.02 66.81
CA THR A 231 -31.34 22.01 66.42
C THR A 231 -29.98 21.35 66.16
N GLU A 232 -29.54 20.44 67.04
CA GLU A 232 -28.31 19.66 66.86
C GLU A 232 -28.37 18.77 65.60
N ARG A 233 -29.53 18.14 65.34
CA ARG A 233 -29.75 17.35 64.13
C ARG A 233 -29.66 18.20 62.87
N LEU A 234 -30.30 19.37 62.86
CA LEU A 234 -30.23 20.30 61.74
C LEU A 234 -28.79 20.81 61.53
N GLN A 235 -28.08 21.14 62.61
CA GLN A 235 -26.68 21.54 62.53
C GLN A 235 -25.81 20.44 61.90
N CYS A 236 -25.98 19.18 62.32
CA CYS A 236 -25.27 18.04 61.73
C CYS A 236 -25.57 17.87 60.23
N LEU A 237 -26.83 18.06 59.80
CA LEU A 237 -27.20 18.03 58.38
C LEU A 237 -26.56 19.19 57.61
N THR A 238 -26.57 20.41 58.16
CA THR A 238 -25.95 21.58 57.54
C THR A 238 -24.44 21.41 57.41
N GLU A 239 -23.77 20.85 58.42
CA GLU A 239 -22.33 20.54 58.36
C GLU A 239 -22.02 19.49 57.28
N LYS A 240 -22.84 18.43 57.17
CA LYS A 240 -22.70 17.43 56.09
C LYS A 240 -22.88 18.06 54.72
N GLN A 241 -23.94 18.84 54.52
CA GLN A 241 -24.18 19.56 53.27
C GLN A 241 -23.03 20.52 52.94
N THR A 242 -22.49 21.22 53.93
CA THR A 242 -21.36 22.14 53.73
C THR A 242 -20.11 21.39 53.28
N LYS A 243 -19.80 20.22 53.88
CA LYS A 243 -18.69 19.37 53.46
C LYS A 243 -18.86 18.87 52.03
N GLU A 244 -20.03 18.34 51.70
CA GLU A 244 -20.35 17.85 50.36
C GLU A 244 -20.25 18.97 49.30
N ILE A 245 -20.73 20.19 49.60
CA ILE A 245 -20.58 21.35 48.71
C ILE A 245 -19.10 21.68 48.49
N VAL A 246 -18.27 21.62 49.52
CA VAL A 246 -16.82 21.88 49.40
C VAL A 246 -16.14 20.80 48.55
N GLU A 247 -16.46 19.53 48.77
CA GLU A 247 -15.93 18.41 47.98
C GLU A 247 -16.35 18.50 46.50
N ASN A 248 -17.64 18.74 46.23
CA ASN A 248 -18.15 18.95 44.88
C ASN A 248 -17.49 20.16 44.20
N LYS A 249 -17.23 21.24 44.94
CA LYS A 249 -16.53 22.42 44.42
C LYS A 249 -15.08 22.12 44.02
N LEU A 250 -14.39 21.27 44.77
CA LEU A 250 -13.03 20.83 44.40
C LEU A 250 -13.07 19.93 43.16
N TYR A 251 -14.01 18.98 43.12
CA TYR A 251 -14.18 18.08 41.98
C TYR A 251 -14.49 18.84 40.68
N ILE A 252 -15.37 19.86 40.74
CA ILE A 252 -15.66 20.72 39.58
C ILE A 252 -14.39 21.41 39.08
N LYS A 253 -13.56 21.96 39.99
CA LYS A 253 -12.30 22.60 39.60
C LYS A 253 -11.32 21.62 38.95
N GLU A 254 -11.21 20.40 39.46
CA GLU A 254 -10.36 19.36 38.85
C GLU A 254 -10.83 19.02 37.43
N LEU A 255 -12.15 18.98 37.21
CA LEU A 255 -12.73 18.78 35.88
C LEU A 255 -12.44 19.96 34.95
N GLU A 256 -12.61 21.20 35.42
CA GLU A 256 -12.28 22.42 34.67
C GLU A 256 -10.79 22.46 34.28
N ASP A 257 -9.90 22.07 35.19
CA ASP A 257 -8.46 22.02 34.93
C ASP A 257 -8.12 20.94 33.89
N ARG A 258 -8.77 19.77 33.98
CA ARG A 258 -8.63 18.70 33.00
C ARG A 258 -9.14 19.13 31.62
N GLU A 259 -10.29 19.83 31.57
CA GLU A 259 -10.83 20.39 30.33
C GLU A 259 -9.87 21.41 29.72
N ARG A 260 -9.30 22.32 30.53
CA ARG A 260 -8.31 23.30 30.05
C ARG A 260 -7.07 22.64 29.45
N ILE A 261 -6.52 21.62 30.11
CA ILE A 261 -5.36 20.87 29.59
C ILE A 261 -5.73 20.14 28.29
N LEU A 262 -6.89 19.48 28.24
CA LEU A 262 -7.34 18.79 27.03
C LEU A 262 -7.56 19.76 25.87
N ALA A 263 -8.13 20.94 26.12
CA ALA A 263 -8.30 21.98 25.11
C ALA A 263 -6.94 22.46 24.56
N GLN A 264 -5.96 22.72 25.43
CA GLN A 264 -4.60 23.10 25.02
C GLN A 264 -3.93 22.00 24.18
N ASN A 265 -4.06 20.74 24.59
CA ASN A 265 -3.51 19.61 23.84
C ASN A 265 -4.15 19.50 22.45
N VAL A 266 -5.47 19.69 22.33
CA VAL A 266 -6.16 19.71 21.04
C VAL A 266 -5.66 20.84 20.15
N GLU A 267 -5.48 22.05 20.70
CA GLU A 267 -4.93 23.18 19.95
C GLU A 267 -3.48 22.96 19.49
N GLU A 268 -2.67 22.25 20.29
CA GLU A 268 -1.32 21.83 19.91
C GLU A 268 -1.34 20.80 18.79
N PHE A 269 -2.12 19.72 18.93
CA PHE A 269 -2.27 18.73 17.87
C PHE A 269 -2.82 19.33 16.57
N LEU A 270 -3.73 20.30 16.64
CA LEU A 270 -4.22 21.02 15.46
C LEU A 270 -3.11 21.84 14.78
N ARG A 271 -2.18 22.42 15.53
CA ARG A 271 -1.02 23.13 14.96
C ARG A 271 -0.04 22.15 14.31
N GLU A 272 0.26 21.04 14.97
CA GLU A 272 1.12 19.98 14.43
C GLU A 272 0.53 19.36 13.17
N MET A 273 -0.78 19.08 13.16
CA MET A 273 -1.48 18.55 12.00
C MET A 273 -1.40 19.50 10.80
N LYS A 274 -1.62 20.80 11.01
CA LYS A 274 -1.44 21.81 9.94
C LYS A 274 -0.01 21.86 9.41
N ALA A 275 0.99 21.84 10.29
CA ALA A 275 2.38 21.83 9.87
C ALA A 275 2.74 20.56 9.06
N ALA A 276 2.20 19.40 9.46
CA ALA A 276 2.36 18.15 8.74
C ALA A 276 1.63 18.18 7.38
N GLU A 277 0.44 18.76 7.30
CA GLU A 277 -0.30 18.94 6.04
C GLU A 277 0.48 19.85 5.05
N GLU A 278 1.08 20.94 5.54
CA GLU A 278 1.93 21.80 4.72
C GLU A 278 3.18 21.08 4.22
N GLU A 279 3.82 20.28 5.08
CA GLU A 279 4.98 19.46 4.69
C GLU A 279 4.58 18.42 3.63
N VAL A 280 3.47 17.71 3.84
CA VAL A 280 2.90 16.80 2.82
C VAL A 280 2.62 17.53 1.51
N GLY A 281 2.14 18.78 1.56
CA GLY A 281 1.99 19.64 0.38
C GLY A 281 3.31 19.86 -0.35
N ARG A 282 4.37 20.23 0.38
CA ARG A 282 5.72 20.42 -0.18
C ARG A 282 6.27 19.15 -0.82
N TRP A 283 6.13 17.99 -0.16
CA TRP A 283 6.58 16.71 -0.72
C TRP A 283 5.81 16.34 -1.99
N LYS A 284 4.50 16.60 -2.03
CA LYS A 284 3.69 16.37 -3.24
C LYS A 284 4.16 17.22 -4.40
N GLU A 285 4.37 18.52 -4.18
CA GLU A 285 4.89 19.43 -5.21
C GLU A 285 6.28 18.98 -5.71
N ALA A 286 7.18 18.57 -4.80
CA ALA A 286 8.49 18.05 -5.16
C ALA A 286 8.38 16.78 -6.02
N CYS A 287 7.53 15.82 -5.63
CA CYS A 287 7.30 14.60 -6.41
C CYS A 287 6.70 14.90 -7.78
N GLU A 288 5.79 15.86 -7.90
CA GLU A 288 5.21 16.28 -9.18
C GLU A 288 6.29 16.86 -10.11
N LEU A 289 7.19 17.69 -9.57
CA LEU A 289 8.32 18.24 -10.32
C LEU A 289 9.32 17.16 -10.77
N GLU A 290 9.61 16.18 -9.90
CA GLU A 290 10.47 15.04 -10.26
C GLU A 290 9.85 14.17 -11.36
N VAL A 291 8.54 13.93 -11.29
CA VAL A 291 7.80 13.19 -12.33
C VAL A 291 7.86 13.96 -13.65
N GLU A 292 7.65 15.28 -13.64
CA GLU A 292 7.70 16.09 -14.85
C GLU A 292 9.12 16.15 -15.45
N ALA A 293 10.15 16.29 -14.61
CA ALA A 293 11.54 16.19 -15.04
C ALA A 293 11.85 14.80 -15.64
N GLY A 294 11.33 13.74 -15.02
CA GLY A 294 11.45 12.37 -15.52
C GLY A 294 10.79 12.17 -16.90
N LYS A 295 9.62 12.78 -17.14
CA LYS A 295 8.98 12.75 -18.47
C LYS A 295 9.84 13.43 -19.52
N VAL A 296 10.40 14.60 -19.22
CA VAL A 296 11.28 15.33 -20.15
C VAL A 296 12.50 14.49 -20.52
N GLU A 297 13.16 13.86 -19.54
CA GLU A 297 14.30 12.97 -19.79
C GLU A 297 13.89 11.76 -20.65
N ILE A 298 12.74 11.14 -20.40
CA ILE A 298 12.23 10.03 -21.23
C ILE A 298 12.01 10.50 -22.67
N GLU A 299 11.38 11.66 -22.88
CA GLU A 299 11.17 12.21 -24.22
C GLU A 299 12.49 12.49 -24.95
N GLU A 300 13.51 12.98 -24.25
CA GLU A 300 14.85 13.18 -24.83
C GLU A 300 15.53 11.86 -25.20
N ARG A 301 15.43 10.85 -24.32
CA ARG A 301 15.94 9.51 -24.60
C ARG A 301 15.24 8.87 -25.79
N ASP A 302 13.92 9.02 -25.91
CA ASP A 302 13.15 8.52 -27.05
C ASP A 302 13.58 9.17 -28.37
N LYS A 303 13.84 10.49 -28.36
CA LYS A 303 14.43 11.19 -29.52
C LYS A 303 15.78 10.61 -29.90
N MET A 304 16.67 10.38 -28.92
CA MET A 304 17.98 9.76 -29.18
C MET A 304 17.86 8.34 -29.73
N VAL A 305 16.96 7.52 -29.16
CA VAL A 305 16.68 6.15 -29.64
C VAL A 305 16.15 6.18 -31.08
N ALA A 306 15.29 7.14 -31.42
CA ALA A 306 14.79 7.30 -32.79
C ALA A 306 15.92 7.62 -33.78
N VAL A 307 16.83 8.53 -33.42
CA VAL A 307 18.02 8.86 -34.25
C VAL A 307 18.92 7.63 -34.41
N LEU A 308 19.26 6.95 -33.31
CA LEU A 308 20.09 5.75 -33.35
C LEU A 308 19.47 4.62 -34.19
N LYS A 309 18.15 4.42 -34.10
CA LYS A 309 17.42 3.47 -34.95
C LYS A 309 17.53 3.84 -36.43
N GLN A 310 17.44 5.13 -36.75
CA GLN A 310 17.60 5.61 -38.12
C GLN A 310 19.03 5.38 -38.64
N GLU A 311 20.05 5.66 -37.83
CA GLU A 311 21.46 5.41 -38.17
C GLU A 311 21.77 3.92 -38.33
N LEU A 312 21.23 3.08 -37.44
CA LEU A 312 21.33 1.63 -37.55
C LEU A 312 20.67 1.13 -38.85
N HIS A 313 19.52 1.69 -39.23
CA HIS A 313 18.88 1.33 -40.49
C HIS A 313 19.73 1.72 -41.69
N LYS A 314 20.30 2.94 -41.70
CA LYS A 314 21.22 3.40 -42.77
C LYS A 314 22.44 2.47 -42.89
N THR A 315 23.11 2.16 -41.78
CA THR A 315 24.30 1.28 -41.81
C THR A 315 23.94 -0.14 -42.25
N LYS A 316 22.79 -0.67 -41.82
CA LYS A 316 22.28 -1.96 -42.30
C LYS A 316 22.07 -1.98 -43.82
N THR A 317 21.40 -0.96 -44.37
CA THR A 317 21.20 -0.88 -45.83
C THR A 317 22.52 -0.73 -46.59
N ALA A 318 23.48 0.04 -46.07
CA ALA A 318 24.82 0.16 -46.66
C ALA A 318 25.58 -1.18 -46.65
N LEU A 319 25.48 -1.94 -45.56
CA LEU A 319 26.06 -3.28 -45.45
C LEU A 319 25.42 -4.27 -46.42
N GLU A 320 24.09 -4.26 -46.57
CA GLU A 320 23.38 -5.10 -47.54
C GLU A 320 23.85 -4.81 -48.97
N ILE A 321 24.04 -3.54 -49.32
CA ILE A 321 24.60 -3.12 -50.61
C ILE A 321 26.05 -3.61 -50.79
N SER A 322 26.90 -3.48 -49.77
CA SER A 322 28.30 -3.94 -49.88
C SER A 322 28.38 -5.46 -49.98
N ASN A 323 27.53 -6.18 -49.25
CA ASN A 323 27.45 -7.64 -49.32
C ASN A 323 26.98 -8.10 -50.71
N GLY A 324 26.00 -7.40 -51.30
CA GLY A 324 25.60 -7.62 -52.70
C GLY A 324 26.75 -7.41 -53.68
N LYS A 325 27.58 -6.36 -53.49
CA LYS A 325 28.79 -6.12 -54.31
C LYS A 325 29.83 -7.23 -54.15
N VAL A 326 30.04 -7.74 -52.95
CA VAL A 326 30.98 -8.85 -52.69
C VAL A 326 30.50 -10.10 -53.42
N ARG A 327 29.22 -10.46 -53.31
CA ARG A 327 28.64 -11.59 -54.04
C ARG A 327 28.82 -11.48 -55.56
N LEU A 328 28.58 -10.31 -56.14
CA LEU A 328 28.82 -10.10 -57.57
C LEU A 328 30.29 -10.26 -57.95
N LYS A 329 31.22 -9.82 -57.09
CA LYS A 329 32.66 -10.05 -57.31
C LYS A 329 33.05 -11.52 -57.18
N GLU A 330 32.44 -12.25 -56.25
CA GLU A 330 32.63 -13.70 -56.11
C GLU A 330 32.12 -14.44 -57.36
N GLU A 331 30.93 -14.12 -57.87
CA GLU A 331 30.39 -14.68 -59.11
C GLU A 331 31.26 -14.35 -60.33
N LEU A 332 31.78 -13.11 -60.39
CA LEU A 332 32.71 -12.70 -61.44
C LEU A 332 34.05 -13.44 -61.34
N ALA A 333 34.58 -13.66 -60.13
CA ALA A 333 35.79 -14.45 -59.94
C ALA A 333 35.58 -15.92 -60.33
N MET A 334 34.44 -16.53 -59.96
CA MET A 334 34.10 -17.90 -60.38
C MET A 334 34.01 -18.04 -61.89
N THR A 335 33.36 -17.08 -62.58
CA THR A 335 33.26 -17.10 -64.05
C THR A 335 34.61 -16.86 -64.73
N ALA A 336 35.45 -15.98 -64.18
CA ALA A 336 36.81 -15.76 -64.68
C ALA A 336 37.69 -17.02 -64.53
N ILE A 337 37.62 -17.73 -63.39
CA ILE A 337 38.32 -19.01 -63.18
C ILE A 337 37.81 -20.04 -64.20
N ALA A 338 36.50 -20.21 -64.36
CA ALA A 338 35.94 -21.14 -65.34
C ALA A 338 36.38 -20.82 -66.78
N ALA A 339 36.42 -19.53 -67.15
CA ALA A 339 36.91 -19.07 -68.45
C ALA A 339 38.42 -19.35 -68.64
N GLN A 340 39.23 -19.11 -67.60
CA GLN A 340 40.65 -19.43 -67.60
C GLN A 340 40.86 -20.93 -67.79
N GLU A 341 40.17 -21.78 -67.02
CA GLU A 341 40.28 -23.23 -67.17
C GLU A 341 39.87 -23.70 -68.58
N ALA A 342 38.84 -23.08 -69.18
CA ALA A 342 38.44 -23.37 -70.55
C ALA A 342 39.53 -22.97 -71.57
N ALA A 343 40.15 -21.80 -71.37
CA ALA A 343 41.26 -21.34 -72.21
C ALA A 343 42.50 -22.23 -72.07
N GLU A 344 42.86 -22.65 -70.84
CA GLU A 344 43.95 -23.59 -70.59
C GLU A 344 43.70 -24.96 -71.23
N ARG A 345 42.46 -25.48 -71.17
CA ARG A 345 42.09 -26.70 -71.89
C ARG A 345 42.25 -26.54 -73.41
N SER A 346 41.86 -25.39 -73.96
CA SER A 346 42.03 -25.08 -75.39
C SER A 346 43.52 -25.00 -75.79
N LEU A 347 44.35 -24.34 -74.98
CA LEU A 347 45.79 -24.25 -75.20
C LEU A 347 46.46 -25.63 -75.17
N LYS A 348 46.15 -26.46 -74.16
CA LYS A 348 46.66 -27.84 -74.08
C LYS A 348 46.30 -28.67 -75.31
N LEU A 349 45.10 -28.49 -75.86
CA LEU A 349 44.68 -29.15 -77.12
C LEU A 349 45.46 -28.62 -78.33
N ALA A 350 45.71 -27.32 -78.41
CA ALA A 350 46.53 -26.73 -79.46
C ALA A 350 47.98 -27.24 -79.38
N ASP A 351 48.58 -27.23 -78.19
CA ASP A 351 49.93 -27.74 -77.96
C ASP A 351 50.05 -29.21 -78.37
N ALA A 352 49.09 -30.06 -77.96
CA ALA A 352 49.04 -31.46 -78.38
C ALA A 352 49.00 -31.61 -79.92
N ARG A 353 48.17 -30.80 -80.61
CA ARG A 353 48.11 -30.77 -82.08
C ARG A 353 49.42 -30.29 -82.71
N THR A 354 50.09 -29.29 -82.11
CA THR A 354 51.38 -28.80 -82.65
C THR A 354 52.49 -29.84 -82.50
N VAL A 355 52.51 -30.59 -81.39
CA VAL A 355 53.46 -31.69 -81.19
C VAL A 355 53.21 -32.79 -82.22
N GLU A 356 51.95 -33.16 -82.44
CA GLU A 356 51.58 -34.13 -83.47
C GLU A 356 52.01 -33.68 -84.88
N LEU A 357 51.74 -32.41 -85.24
CA LEU A 357 52.15 -31.84 -86.52
C LEU A 357 53.67 -31.77 -86.65
N ARG A 358 54.41 -31.41 -85.60
CA ARG A 358 55.88 -31.42 -85.59
C ARG A 358 56.42 -32.83 -85.86
N GLY A 359 55.91 -33.86 -85.18
CA GLY A 359 56.32 -35.24 -85.44
C GLY A 359 56.05 -35.68 -86.89
N ARG A 360 54.92 -35.27 -87.48
CA ARG A 360 54.64 -35.51 -88.90
C ARG A 360 55.61 -34.77 -89.82
N VAL A 361 55.96 -33.52 -89.51
CA VAL A 361 56.95 -32.74 -90.29
C VAL A 361 58.34 -33.36 -90.17
N GLU A 362 58.76 -33.76 -88.97
CA GLU A 362 60.03 -34.46 -88.73
C GLU A 362 60.09 -35.77 -89.52
N GLU A 363 59.02 -36.56 -89.53
CA GLU A 363 58.94 -37.78 -90.33
C GLU A 363 59.02 -37.49 -91.84
N LEU A 364 58.29 -36.49 -92.33
CA LEU A 364 58.39 -36.05 -93.73
C LEU A 364 59.81 -35.54 -94.07
N THR A 365 60.48 -34.88 -93.12
CA THR A 365 61.86 -34.40 -93.29
C THR A 365 62.84 -35.56 -93.30
N ARG A 366 62.65 -36.56 -92.44
CA ARG A 366 63.42 -37.81 -92.45
C ARG A 366 63.25 -38.56 -93.77
N GLN A 367 62.02 -38.66 -94.26
CA GLN A 367 61.73 -39.21 -95.59
C GLN A 367 62.44 -38.41 -96.69
N LEU A 368 62.45 -37.08 -96.64
CA LEU A 368 63.20 -36.23 -97.55
C LEU A 368 64.72 -36.51 -97.48
N GLU A 369 65.31 -36.53 -96.29
CA GLU A 369 66.74 -36.83 -96.11
C GLU A 369 67.10 -38.25 -96.60
N GLU A 370 66.23 -39.24 -96.40
CA GLU A 370 66.41 -40.61 -96.90
C GLU A 370 66.31 -40.65 -98.43
N THR A 371 65.37 -39.91 -99.04
CA THR A 371 65.32 -39.75 -100.50
C THR A 371 66.53 -38.99 -101.04
N GLU A 372 67.03 -37.96 -100.35
CA GLU A 372 68.23 -37.21 -100.70
C GLU A 372 69.50 -38.08 -100.58
N LYS A 373 69.58 -38.98 -99.58
CA LYS A 373 70.65 -39.99 -99.48
C LYS A 373 70.60 -41.01 -100.62
N CYS A 374 69.40 -41.40 -101.07
CA CYS A 374 69.23 -42.21 -102.28
C CYS A 374 69.61 -41.43 -103.56
N GLU A 375 69.30 -40.14 -103.64
CA GLU A 375 69.73 -39.25 -104.74
C GLU A 375 71.25 -38.96 -104.70
N SER A 376 71.91 -39.01 -103.53
CA SER A 376 73.36 -38.78 -103.41
C SER A 376 74.22 -39.84 -104.14
N ASN A 377 73.64 -41.02 -104.43
CA ASN A 377 74.28 -42.05 -105.26
C ASN A 377 73.81 -42.04 -106.74
N ILE A 378 72.89 -41.14 -107.11
CA ILE A 378 72.35 -41.01 -108.47
C ILE A 378 72.30 -39.52 -108.84
N HIS A 379 73.45 -39.05 -109.32
CA HIS A 379 73.63 -37.98 -110.31
C HIS A 379 73.96 -36.56 -109.83
N LYS A 380 75.21 -36.19 -110.15
CA LYS A 380 75.59 -35.00 -110.90
C LYS A 380 74.40 -34.29 -111.58
N VAL A 381 74.16 -33.05 -111.14
CA VAL A 381 73.62 -31.93 -111.93
C VAL A 381 72.15 -32.05 -112.34
N ARG A 382 71.29 -31.31 -111.63
CA ARG A 382 70.52 -30.18 -112.19
C ARG A 382 70.03 -29.29 -111.05
N ARG A 383 70.67 -28.12 -110.89
CA ARG A 383 70.06 -26.99 -110.19
C ARG A 383 68.81 -26.61 -110.99
N ILE A 384 67.64 -26.97 -110.50
CA ILE A 384 66.38 -26.38 -110.94
C ILE A 384 66.03 -25.37 -109.87
N CYS A 385 66.29 -24.10 -110.20
CA CYS A 385 65.90 -22.95 -109.43
C CYS A 385 64.39 -23.01 -109.14
N TRP A 386 64.01 -23.01 -107.86
CA TRP A 386 62.62 -22.89 -107.46
C TRP A 386 62.12 -21.48 -107.81
N PRO A 387 61.02 -21.31 -108.57
CA PRO A 387 60.50 -19.99 -108.89
C PRO A 387 59.80 -19.42 -107.66
N TRP A 388 60.48 -18.51 -106.95
CA TRP A 388 59.79 -17.52 -106.14
C TRP A 388 59.11 -16.54 -107.09
N GLN A 389 57.81 -16.71 -107.38
CA GLN A 389 56.92 -15.58 -107.62
C GLN A 389 55.42 -15.93 -107.72
N VAL A 390 54.64 -15.08 -107.05
CA VAL A 390 53.20 -14.79 -107.19
C VAL A 390 52.19 -15.69 -106.46
N PHE A 391 52.08 -15.48 -105.14
CA PHE A 391 50.76 -15.19 -104.56
C PHE A 391 50.74 -13.74 -104.08
N LYS A 392 50.50 -12.83 -105.03
CA LYS A 392 49.75 -11.61 -104.76
C LYS A 392 48.32 -12.04 -104.41
N LEU A 393 48.01 -12.14 -103.12
CA LEU A 393 46.65 -11.85 -102.68
C LEU A 393 46.58 -10.34 -102.47
N THR A 394 45.77 -9.74 -103.33
CA THR A 394 45.35 -8.35 -103.38
C THR A 394 45.23 -7.68 -102.01
N SER A 395 46.16 -6.78 -101.74
CA SER A 395 45.85 -5.50 -101.09
C SER A 395 44.95 -4.72 -102.06
N GLY A 396 43.66 -4.62 -101.73
CA GLY A 396 42.78 -3.57 -102.24
C GLY A 396 42.89 -2.37 -101.31
N ASN A 397 43.63 -1.36 -101.73
CA ASN A 397 43.72 -0.04 -101.09
C ASN A 397 43.01 0.97 -101.98
N VAL A 398 41.89 1.57 -101.53
CA VAL A 398 41.38 2.89 -101.96
C VAL A 398 40.38 3.41 -100.89
N PRO A 399 40.36 4.70 -100.47
CA PRO A 399 41.46 5.60 -100.12
C PRO A 399 41.23 6.38 -98.79
N ASN A 400 42.27 7.12 -98.40
CA ASN A 400 42.34 8.12 -97.32
C ASN A 400 41.19 9.14 -97.23
N THR A 401 40.77 9.45 -95.99
CA THR A 401 40.57 10.85 -95.55
C THR A 401 40.78 11.04 -94.03
N ARG A 402 41.83 11.81 -93.70
CA ARG A 402 41.92 12.84 -92.64
C ARG A 402 41.87 12.44 -91.15
N LEU A 403 43.05 12.54 -90.54
CA LEU A 403 43.39 13.28 -89.31
C LEU A 403 42.21 13.73 -88.39
N GLY A 404 42.16 13.15 -87.19
CA GLY A 404 41.42 13.67 -86.04
C GLY A 404 42.07 13.18 -84.75
N ASN A 405 42.74 14.09 -84.04
CA ASN A 405 43.39 13.85 -82.76
C ASN A 405 42.40 13.34 -81.70
N ALA A 406 42.74 12.27 -80.97
CA ALA A 406 42.13 11.99 -79.67
C ALA A 406 43.23 11.63 -78.66
N LYS A 407 43.54 12.61 -77.81
CA LYS A 407 44.44 12.52 -76.67
C LYS A 407 43.96 11.44 -75.70
N ARG A 408 44.93 10.86 -74.97
CA ARG A 408 44.73 10.14 -73.70
C ARG A 408 43.66 10.84 -72.86
N MET A 409 42.64 10.10 -72.42
CA MET A 409 41.83 10.48 -71.28
C MET A 409 41.80 9.29 -70.31
N LEU A 410 42.44 9.49 -69.16
CA LEU A 410 42.18 8.74 -67.93
C LEU A 410 40.73 9.02 -67.49
N PRO A 411 40.02 8.03 -66.95
CA PRO A 411 38.90 8.32 -66.06
C PRO A 411 39.42 8.46 -64.62
N GLU A 412 39.23 9.65 -64.07
CA GLU A 412 39.41 9.97 -62.65
C GLU A 412 38.52 9.07 -61.78
N MET A 413 39.11 8.58 -60.68
CA MET A 413 38.34 8.10 -59.54
C MET A 413 37.68 9.32 -58.88
N GLN A 414 36.36 9.43 -59.03
CA GLN A 414 35.59 10.37 -58.24
C GLN A 414 35.06 9.64 -57.01
N ALA A 415 35.66 9.97 -55.87
CA ALA A 415 35.10 9.74 -54.57
C ALA A 415 33.72 10.41 -54.49
N MET A 416 32.73 9.69 -53.97
CA MET A 416 31.61 10.30 -53.28
C MET A 416 31.39 9.53 -51.98
N ILE A 417 31.56 10.29 -50.90
CA ILE A 417 30.74 10.35 -49.69
C ILE A 417 29.62 9.31 -49.64
#